data_AF-A0A962QHK8-F1
#
_entry.id   AF-A0A962QHK8-F1
#
_cell.length_a   1.000
_cell.length_b   1.000
_cell.length_c   1.000
_cell.angle_alpha   90.00
_cell.angle_beta   90.00
_cell.angle_gamma   90.00
#
_symmetry.space_group_name_H-M   'P 1'
#
loop_
_entity.id
_entity.type
_entity.pdbx_description
1 polymer ?
#
loop_
_entity_poly.entity_id
_entity_poly.type
_entity_poly.pdbx_seq_one_letter_code
_entity_poly.pdbx_strand_id
1 'polypeptide(L)'
;MLDDGGLSSFHFLRPWWLLLLPLALWLHLRLHRTYSTALQWRDTIAPHLLQHLTLDGAGHKAWRIRPYQLMTVAMMLAVLALAGPSWRPEITPFTEDRAALIVALELTPSMLAVDQPPTRLERAKQKLRDLLSRRKGARTALIAYTGSAHTVLPLTDDSSLIELYLESLTPALMPETGA
;
A
#
# COMPACT_ATOMS: atom_id res chain seq x y z
N MET A 1 19.90 -12.87 12.61
CA MET A 1 18.61 -13.44 12.18
C MET A 1 17.49 -12.87 13.03
N LEU A 2 17.39 -11.53 13.01
CA LEU A 2 16.27 -10.70 13.45
C LEU A 2 16.40 -9.50 12.51
N ASP A 3 15.53 -9.43 11.51
CA ASP A 3 15.62 -8.42 10.46
C ASP A 3 15.23 -7.06 11.05
N ASP A 4 16.15 -6.10 11.02
CA ASP A 4 15.94 -4.70 11.43
C ASP A 4 14.88 -3.95 10.58
N GLY A 5 14.25 -4.64 9.61
CA GLY A 5 13.16 -4.13 8.76
C GLY A 5 11.75 -4.24 9.35
N GLY A 6 11.58 -4.87 10.52
CA GLY A 6 10.26 -5.01 11.17
C GLY A 6 9.70 -3.71 11.75
N LEU A 7 10.56 -2.79 12.19
CA LEU A 7 10.15 -1.49 12.74
C LEU A 7 9.95 -0.43 11.65
N SER A 8 10.64 -0.54 10.51
CA SER A 8 10.50 0.40 9.39
C SER A 8 9.23 0.19 8.57
N SER A 9 8.56 -0.96 8.70
CA SER A 9 7.32 -1.30 7.99
C SER A 9 6.04 -0.94 8.74
N PHE A 10 6.15 -0.45 9.98
CA PHE A 10 4.99 -0.04 10.76
C PHE A 10 4.39 1.27 10.24
N HIS A 11 3.12 1.24 9.84
CA HIS A 11 2.38 2.43 9.44
C HIS A 11 0.91 2.34 9.87
N PHE A 12 0.26 3.50 9.90
CA PHE A 12 -1.18 3.59 10.09
C PHE A 12 -1.84 3.73 8.73
N LEU A 13 -2.81 2.86 8.43
CA LEU A 13 -3.62 2.96 7.21
C LEU A 13 -4.38 4.29 7.14
N ARG A 14 -4.76 4.82 8.30
CA ARG A 14 -5.64 5.99 8.41
C ARG A 14 -5.21 6.90 9.59
N PRO A 15 -4.08 7.62 9.48
CA PRO A 15 -3.49 8.35 10.59
C PRO A 15 -4.37 9.50 11.12
N TRP A 16 -5.26 10.06 10.30
CA TRP A 16 -6.20 11.11 10.68
C TRP A 16 -7.15 10.75 11.84
N TRP A 17 -7.41 9.47 12.11
CA TRP A 17 -8.27 9.04 13.22
C TRP A 17 -7.59 9.24 14.57
N LEU A 18 -6.26 9.36 14.61
CA LEU A 18 -5.53 9.71 15.83
C LEU A 18 -5.90 11.11 16.35
N LEU A 19 -6.41 12.01 15.50
CA LEU A 19 -6.95 13.31 15.93
C LEU A 19 -8.20 13.18 16.80
N LEU A 20 -8.86 12.02 16.86
CA LEU A 20 -9.94 11.77 17.79
C LEU A 20 -9.45 11.45 19.21
N LEU A 21 -8.18 11.09 19.41
CA LEU A 21 -7.62 10.87 20.75
C LEU A 21 -7.73 12.10 21.67
N PRO A 22 -7.35 13.33 21.26
CA PRO A 22 -7.52 14.51 22.10
C PRO A 22 -9.01 14.83 22.37
N LEU A 23 -9.91 14.55 21.42
CA LEU A 23 -11.35 14.71 21.62
C LEU A 23 -11.90 13.69 22.64
N ALA A 24 -11.48 12.43 22.52
CA ALA A 24 -11.77 11.35 23.46
C ALA A 24 -11.26 11.67 24.88
N LEU A 25 -10.05 12.21 24.99
CA LEU A 25 -9.46 12.64 26.26
C LEU A 25 -10.21 13.85 26.84
N TRP A 26 -10.58 14.83 26.01
CA TRP A 26 -11.38 15.97 26.45
C TRP A 26 -12.75 15.55 26.99
N LEU A 27 -13.43 14.60 26.31
CA LEU A 27 -14.69 14.04 26.76
C LEU A 27 -14.51 13.25 28.07
N HIS A 28 -13.43 12.49 28.20
CA HIS A 28 -13.08 11.81 29.45
C HIS A 28 -12.93 12.79 30.62
N LEU A 29 -12.19 13.89 30.43
CA LEU A 29 -11.98 14.90 31.47
C LEU A 29 -13.29 15.64 31.82
N ARG A 30 -14.12 15.94 30.83
CA ARG A 30 -15.47 16.50 31.03
C ARG A 30 -16.32 15.56 31.88
N LEU A 31 -16.45 14.30 31.48
CA LEU A 31 -17.24 13.29 32.19
C LEU A 31 -16.69 13.02 33.60
N HIS A 32 -15.37 12.98 33.78
CA HIS A 32 -14.76 12.86 35.11
C HIS A 32 -15.14 14.04 36.03
N ARG A 33 -15.25 15.26 35.48
CA ARG A 33 -15.73 16.43 36.24
C ARG A 33 -17.23 16.31 36.58
N THR A 34 -18.07 15.83 35.67
CA THR A 34 -19.53 15.69 35.92
C THR A 34 -19.89 14.51 36.83
N TYR A 35 -19.22 13.37 36.70
CA TYR A 35 -19.40 12.20 37.57
C TYR A 35 -18.72 12.35 38.94
N SER A 36 -17.89 13.38 39.11
CA SER A 36 -17.44 13.83 40.43
C SER A 36 -18.51 14.74 41.03
N THR A 37 -19.67 14.17 41.34
CA THR A 37 -20.79 14.78 42.04
C THR A 37 -20.37 15.41 43.38
N ALA A 38 -19.21 15.03 43.93
CA ALA A 38 -18.60 15.63 45.10
C ALA A 38 -18.02 17.05 44.86
N LEU A 39 -17.77 17.47 43.62
CA LEU A 39 -17.27 18.82 43.30
C LEU A 39 -18.39 19.80 42.94
N GLN A 40 -19.45 19.33 42.26
CA GLN A 40 -20.56 20.19 41.81
C GLN A 40 -21.50 20.63 42.94
N TRP A 41 -21.56 19.88 44.04
CA TRP A 41 -22.53 20.08 45.12
C TRP A 41 -21.89 20.66 46.40
N ARG A 42 -20.58 20.95 46.37
CA ARG A 42 -19.87 21.63 47.48
C ARG A 42 -20.32 23.08 47.67
N ASP A 43 -20.76 23.73 46.60
CA ASP A 43 -21.15 25.15 46.64
C ASP A 43 -22.64 25.36 46.98
N THR A 44 -23.45 24.30 47.06
CA THR A 44 -24.91 24.41 47.25
C THR A 44 -25.50 23.57 48.38
N ILE A 45 -24.79 22.59 48.95
CA ILE A 45 -25.31 21.77 50.07
C ILE A 45 -24.31 21.67 51.22
N ALA A 46 -24.82 21.83 52.45
CA ALA A 46 -24.04 21.76 53.68
C ALA A 46 -23.30 20.41 53.82
N PRO A 47 -22.00 20.41 54.17
CA PRO A 47 -21.11 19.25 54.08
C PRO A 47 -21.51 18.04 54.94
N HIS A 48 -22.35 18.22 55.96
CA HIS A 48 -22.81 17.14 56.85
C HIS A 48 -23.91 16.24 56.25
N LEU A 49 -24.67 16.73 55.27
CA LEU A 49 -25.70 15.94 54.56
C LEU A 49 -25.10 15.10 53.42
N LEU A 50 -23.94 15.52 52.92
CA LEU A 50 -23.24 14.88 51.81
C LEU A 50 -22.65 13.51 52.21
N GLN A 51 -22.24 13.37 53.48
CA GLN A 51 -21.63 12.14 54.02
C GLN A 51 -22.60 10.95 54.10
N HIS A 52 -23.91 11.18 54.15
CA HIS A 52 -24.92 10.12 54.31
C HIS A 52 -25.68 9.78 53.01
N LEU A 53 -25.59 10.63 51.98
CA LEU A 53 -26.18 10.39 50.67
C LEU A 53 -25.19 9.77 49.67
N THR A 54 -23.89 9.93 49.90
CA THR A 54 -22.90 9.11 49.21
C THR A 54 -22.82 7.76 49.91
N LEU A 55 -23.36 6.71 49.28
CA LEU A 55 -22.98 5.31 49.51
C LEU A 55 -21.50 5.10 49.13
N ASP A 56 -20.59 5.81 49.80
CA ASP A 56 -19.16 5.53 49.88
C ASP A 56 -18.80 4.92 51.24
N GLY A 57 -19.80 4.58 52.06
CA GLY A 57 -19.66 3.82 53.30
C GLY A 57 -20.08 2.37 53.10
N ALA A 58 -19.12 1.48 52.84
CA ALA A 58 -19.04 0.08 53.31
C ALA A 58 -18.46 -0.88 52.25
N GLY A 59 -17.16 -1.17 52.38
CA GLY A 59 -16.55 -2.43 51.94
C GLY A 59 -16.28 -2.58 50.45
N HIS A 60 -15.16 -3.24 50.13
CA HIS A 60 -14.69 -3.61 48.78
C HIS A 60 -13.86 -2.54 48.06
N LYS A 61 -12.76 -2.16 48.71
CA LYS A 61 -11.54 -1.62 48.09
C LYS A 61 -10.83 -2.70 47.25
N ALA A 62 -11.52 -3.25 46.26
CA ALA A 62 -10.94 -4.13 45.25
C ALA A 62 -11.50 -3.69 43.91
N TRP A 63 -10.74 -2.85 43.20
CA TRP A 63 -10.93 -2.60 41.76
C TRP A 63 -12.37 -2.25 41.34
N ARG A 64 -12.99 -1.23 41.97
CA ARG A 64 -14.26 -0.69 41.46
C ARG A 64 -13.99 0.15 40.20
N ILE A 65 -13.84 -0.53 39.07
CA ILE A 65 -13.76 0.10 37.74
C ILE A 65 -15.05 0.90 37.57
N ARG A 66 -14.93 2.23 37.54
CA ARG A 66 -16.10 3.09 37.33
C ARG A 66 -16.53 2.96 35.87
N PRO A 67 -17.84 2.96 35.54
CA PRO A 67 -18.31 2.74 34.18
C PRO A 67 -17.73 3.73 33.15
N TYR A 68 -17.43 4.97 33.57
CA TYR A 68 -16.77 5.95 32.68
C TYR A 68 -15.33 5.55 32.30
N GLN A 69 -14.60 4.83 33.17
CA GLN A 69 -13.23 4.37 32.90
C GLN A 69 -13.27 3.30 31.80
N LEU A 70 -14.21 2.36 31.92
CA LEU A 70 -14.41 1.31 30.92
C LEU A 70 -14.85 1.88 29.56
N MET A 71 -15.75 2.87 29.57
CA MET A 71 -16.14 3.63 28.36
C MET A 71 -14.93 4.31 27.70
N THR A 72 -14.03 4.89 28.49
CA THR A 72 -12.86 5.61 27.97
C THR A 72 -11.83 4.67 27.36
N VAL A 73 -11.56 3.55 28.04
CA VAL A 73 -10.67 2.51 27.51
C VAL A 73 -11.24 1.92 26.23
N ALA A 74 -12.53 1.60 26.20
CA ALA A 74 -13.21 1.12 24.99
C ALA A 74 -13.11 2.14 23.84
N MET A 75 -13.27 3.43 24.12
CA MET A 75 -13.14 4.49 23.12
C MET A 75 -11.69 4.63 22.61
N MET A 76 -10.67 4.54 23.47
CA MET A 76 -9.27 4.55 23.04
C MET A 76 -8.94 3.34 22.16
N LEU A 77 -9.41 2.15 22.55
CA LEU A 77 -9.23 0.93 21.75
C LEU A 77 -9.93 1.04 20.40
N ALA A 78 -11.14 1.60 20.36
CA ALA A 78 -11.87 1.82 19.11
C ALA A 78 -11.14 2.79 18.18
N VAL A 79 -10.58 3.89 18.70
CA VAL A 79 -9.79 4.85 17.92
C VAL A 79 -8.51 4.19 17.38
N LEU A 80 -7.82 3.39 18.20
CA LEU A 80 -6.62 2.66 17.76
C LEU A 80 -6.96 1.63 16.69
N ALA A 81 -8.05 0.88 16.85
CA ALA A 81 -8.54 -0.05 15.83
C ALA A 81 -8.91 0.67 14.52
N LEU A 82 -9.52 1.86 14.59
CA LEU A 82 -9.85 2.66 13.41
C LEU A 82 -8.64 3.29 12.72
N ALA A 83 -7.61 3.66 13.46
CA ALA A 83 -6.34 4.15 12.91
C ALA A 83 -5.63 3.06 12.09
N GLY A 84 -5.92 1.78 12.40
CA GLY A 84 -5.46 0.63 11.63
C GLY A 84 -3.94 0.48 11.67
N PRO A 85 -3.33 0.21 12.84
CA PRO A 85 -1.91 -0.12 12.92
C PRO A 85 -1.64 -1.39 12.11
N SER A 86 -0.78 -1.28 11.10
CA SER A 86 -0.45 -2.36 10.18
C SER A 86 1.06 -2.53 10.07
N TRP A 87 1.48 -3.79 10.10
CA TRP A 87 2.83 -4.22 9.69
C TRP A 87 2.82 -4.83 8.28
N ARG A 88 1.65 -4.91 7.64
CA ARG A 88 1.54 -5.36 6.25
C ARG A 88 1.79 -4.17 5.33
N PRO A 89 2.80 -4.21 4.46
CA PRO A 89 3.04 -3.17 3.46
C PRO A 89 1.77 -2.93 2.65
N GLU A 90 1.37 -1.66 2.53
CA GLU A 90 0.35 -1.29 1.55
C GLU A 90 0.94 -1.58 0.16
N ILE A 91 0.41 -2.62 -0.50
CA ILE A 91 0.79 -2.97 -1.87
C ILE A 91 0.18 -1.89 -2.76
N THR A 92 0.86 -0.75 -2.87
CA THR A 92 0.45 0.29 -3.80
C THR A 92 0.54 -0.29 -5.21
N PRO A 93 -0.49 -0.09 -6.08
CA PRO A 93 -0.51 -0.63 -7.44
C PRO A 93 0.65 -0.10 -8.33
N PHE A 94 1.45 0.82 -7.80
CA PHE A 94 2.64 1.39 -8.44
C PHE A 94 3.97 0.75 -8.01
N THR A 95 3.97 -0.13 -6.98
CA THR A 95 5.23 -0.72 -6.45
C THR A 95 5.60 -2.05 -7.13
N GLU A 96 4.66 -2.72 -7.79
CA GLU A 96 5.02 -3.77 -8.76
C GLU A 96 4.95 -3.16 -10.17
N ASP A 97 6.09 -3.12 -10.87
CA ASP A 97 6.22 -2.67 -12.27
C ASP A 97 5.56 -3.67 -13.24
N ARG A 98 4.27 -3.95 -13.02
CA ARG A 98 3.40 -4.84 -13.81
C ARG A 98 2.60 -4.08 -14.86
N ALA A 99 2.92 -2.80 -15.08
CA ALA A 99 2.31 -2.04 -16.16
C ALA A 99 2.54 -2.77 -17.50
N ALA A 100 1.46 -2.84 -18.29
CA ALA A 100 1.50 -3.44 -19.61
C ALA A 100 2.47 -2.67 -20.51
N LEU A 101 3.42 -3.37 -21.13
CA LEU A 101 4.38 -2.81 -22.07
C LEU A 101 4.07 -3.29 -23.48
N ILE A 102 4.04 -2.39 -24.45
CA ILE A 102 3.96 -2.74 -25.87
C ILE A 102 5.28 -2.35 -26.52
N VAL A 103 5.97 -3.33 -27.10
CA VAL A 103 7.24 -3.12 -27.79
C VAL A 103 7.00 -3.21 -29.29
N ALA A 104 7.33 -2.14 -30.02
CA ALA A 104 7.36 -2.12 -31.48
C ALA A 104 8.80 -2.26 -31.97
N LEU A 105 9.11 -3.36 -32.65
CA LEU A 105 10.41 -3.67 -33.22
C LEU A 105 10.40 -3.44 -34.73
N GLU A 106 11.33 -2.61 -35.20
CA GLU A 106 11.50 -2.36 -36.64
C GLU A 106 12.23 -3.54 -37.30
N LEU A 107 11.74 -4.00 -38.45
CA LEU A 107 12.32 -5.11 -39.23
C LEU A 107 12.68 -4.70 -40.66
N THR A 108 13.21 -3.49 -40.84
CA THR A 108 13.64 -3.00 -42.16
C THR A 108 15.01 -3.56 -42.56
N PRO A 109 15.37 -3.59 -43.87
CA PRO A 109 16.71 -4.02 -44.29
C PRO A 109 17.85 -3.21 -43.65
N SER A 110 17.60 -1.94 -43.30
CA SER A 110 18.58 -1.08 -42.62
C SER A 110 18.94 -1.58 -41.21
N MET A 111 18.08 -2.39 -40.58
CA MET A 111 18.35 -3.01 -39.28
C MET A 111 19.41 -4.12 -39.35
N LEU A 112 19.79 -4.55 -40.56
CA LEU A 112 20.94 -5.44 -40.77
C LEU A 112 22.28 -4.69 -40.83
N ALA A 113 22.28 -3.36 -40.72
CA ALA A 113 23.51 -2.59 -40.66
C ALA A 113 24.37 -2.98 -39.43
N VAL A 114 25.69 -2.93 -39.64
CA VAL A 114 26.75 -3.35 -38.68
C VAL A 114 27.42 -2.14 -38.01
N ASP A 115 26.83 -0.95 -38.13
CA ASP A 115 27.30 0.24 -37.42
C ASP A 115 27.21 0.08 -35.89
N GLN A 116 26.33 -0.80 -35.42
CA GLN A 116 26.37 -1.34 -34.07
C GLN A 116 26.55 -2.87 -34.10
N PRO A 117 27.73 -3.40 -33.69
CA PRO A 117 27.99 -4.83 -33.78
C PRO A 117 27.09 -5.62 -32.81
N PRO A 118 26.60 -6.82 -33.20
CA PRO A 118 26.81 -7.48 -34.49
C PRO A 118 25.93 -6.93 -35.63
N THR A 119 24.66 -6.60 -35.37
CA THR A 119 23.80 -5.77 -36.22
C THR A 119 22.87 -4.95 -35.34
N ARG A 120 22.26 -3.87 -35.88
CA ARG A 120 21.24 -3.08 -35.15
C ARG A 120 20.09 -3.97 -34.64
N LEU A 121 19.63 -4.92 -35.47
CA LEU A 121 18.58 -5.86 -35.09
C LEU A 121 18.99 -6.73 -33.91
N GLU A 122 20.17 -7.36 -33.98
CA GLU A 122 20.64 -8.22 -32.89
C GLU A 122 20.87 -7.42 -31.60
N ARG A 123 21.31 -6.17 -31.71
CA ARG A 123 21.41 -5.26 -30.56
C ARG A 123 20.05 -4.90 -29.97
N ALA A 124 19.03 -4.68 -30.81
CA ALA A 124 17.67 -4.45 -30.37
C ALA A 124 17.10 -5.69 -29.66
N LYS A 125 17.35 -6.90 -30.18
CA LYS A 125 16.97 -8.17 -29.54
C LYS A 125 17.64 -8.30 -28.17
N GLN A 126 18.94 -8.02 -28.07
CA GLN A 126 19.67 -8.06 -26.80
C GLN A 126 19.10 -7.07 -25.78
N LYS A 127 18.82 -5.83 -26.19
CA LYS A 127 18.21 -4.81 -25.32
C LYS A 127 16.82 -5.23 -24.83
N LEU A 128 16.04 -5.89 -25.69
CA LEU A 128 14.72 -6.39 -25.33
C LEU A 128 14.82 -7.54 -24.31
N ARG A 129 15.78 -8.47 -24.47
CA ARG A 129 16.07 -9.51 -23.46
C ARG A 129 16.44 -8.91 -22.11
N ASP A 130 17.31 -7.91 -22.10
CA ASP A 130 17.68 -7.20 -20.88
C ASP A 130 16.46 -6.53 -20.23
N LEU A 131 15.56 -5.95 -21.02
CA LEU A 131 14.33 -5.33 -20.53
C LEU A 131 13.37 -6.36 -19.92
N LEU A 132 13.16 -7.50 -20.60
CA LEU A 132 12.32 -8.59 -20.11
C LEU A 132 12.88 -9.19 -18.80
N SER A 133 14.20 -9.34 -18.71
CA SER A 133 14.86 -9.86 -17.50
C SER A 133 14.66 -8.99 -16.25
N ARG A 134 14.50 -7.67 -16.44
CA ARG A 134 14.24 -6.69 -15.36
C ARG A 134 12.76 -6.62 -14.98
N ARG A 135 11.87 -6.96 -15.92
CA ARG A 135 10.41 -6.88 -15.77
C ARG A 135 9.77 -8.28 -15.64
N LYS A 136 10.39 -9.20 -14.90
CA LYS A 136 9.86 -10.57 -14.72
C LYS A 136 8.45 -10.56 -14.17
N GLY A 137 7.52 -11.23 -14.85
CA GLY A 137 6.10 -11.31 -14.47
C GLY A 137 5.26 -10.09 -14.88
N ALA A 138 5.85 -9.09 -15.55
CA ALA A 138 5.10 -8.00 -16.17
C ALA A 138 4.62 -8.37 -17.56
N ARG A 139 3.41 -7.94 -17.92
CA ARG A 139 2.81 -8.26 -19.20
C ARG A 139 3.41 -7.42 -20.32
N THR A 140 3.91 -8.07 -21.37
CA THR A 140 4.56 -7.43 -22.53
C THR A 140 3.94 -7.94 -23.83
N ALA A 141 3.70 -7.06 -24.79
CA ALA A 141 3.29 -7.38 -26.16
C ALA A 141 4.42 -7.04 -27.14
N LEU A 142 4.51 -7.77 -28.25
CA LEU A 142 5.51 -7.57 -29.28
C LEU A 142 4.85 -7.33 -30.63
N ILE A 143 5.16 -6.19 -31.24
CA ILE A 143 4.73 -5.79 -32.59
C ILE A 143 5.98 -5.68 -33.45
N ALA A 144 5.96 -6.28 -34.64
CA ALA A 144 6.97 -6.08 -35.66
C ALA A 144 6.43 -5.10 -36.71
N TYR A 145 7.27 -4.18 -37.18
CA TYR A 145 6.84 -3.20 -38.18
C TYR A 145 7.91 -2.89 -39.24
N THR A 146 7.43 -2.63 -40.45
CA THR A 146 8.15 -2.11 -41.62
C THR A 146 7.21 -1.16 -42.37
N GLY A 147 6.80 -1.50 -43.61
CA GLY A 147 5.72 -0.82 -44.33
C GLY A 147 4.34 -1.10 -43.75
N SER A 148 4.19 -2.22 -43.02
CA SER A 148 3.00 -2.57 -42.24
C SER A 148 3.39 -2.98 -40.81
N ALA A 149 2.45 -2.92 -39.88
CA ALA A 149 2.64 -3.36 -38.50
C ALA A 149 1.85 -4.65 -38.23
N HIS A 150 2.51 -5.64 -37.64
CA HIS A 150 1.93 -6.94 -37.32
C HIS A 150 2.20 -7.30 -35.86
N THR A 151 1.14 -7.72 -35.16
CA THR A 151 1.26 -8.23 -33.80
C THR A 151 1.91 -9.61 -33.83
N VAL A 152 3.16 -9.70 -33.36
CA VAL A 152 3.90 -10.96 -33.23
C VAL A 152 3.35 -11.73 -32.03
N LEU A 153 3.21 -11.04 -30.91
CA LEU A 153 2.63 -11.58 -29.69
C LEU A 153 1.68 -10.58 -29.04
N PRO A 154 0.46 -11.02 -28.67
CA PRO A 154 -0.41 -10.23 -27.82
C PRO A 154 0.22 -10.10 -26.42
N LEU A 155 -0.43 -9.30 -25.57
CA LEU A 155 0.05 -9.05 -24.22
C LEU A 155 0.15 -10.35 -23.41
N THR A 156 1.37 -10.75 -23.03
CA THR A 156 1.67 -11.98 -22.28
C THR A 156 2.67 -11.73 -21.15
N ASP A 157 2.59 -12.50 -20.06
CA ASP A 157 3.56 -12.51 -18.96
C ASP A 157 4.65 -13.57 -19.13
N ASP A 158 4.54 -14.43 -20.15
CA ASP A 158 5.54 -15.43 -20.49
C ASP A 158 6.70 -14.80 -21.28
N SER A 159 7.76 -14.40 -20.57
CA SER A 159 8.97 -13.86 -21.18
C SER A 159 9.72 -14.86 -22.05
N SER A 160 9.63 -16.16 -21.74
CA SER A 160 10.32 -17.20 -22.51
C SER A 160 9.71 -17.38 -23.90
N LEU A 161 8.39 -17.25 -23.98
CA LEU A 161 7.66 -17.23 -25.24
C LEU A 161 8.06 -16.00 -26.07
N ILE A 162 8.16 -14.82 -25.45
CA ILE A 162 8.62 -13.61 -26.17
C ILE A 162 10.04 -13.80 -26.72
N GLU A 163 10.95 -14.37 -25.94
CA GLU A 163 12.33 -14.63 -26.38
C GLU A 163 12.40 -15.61 -27.56
N LEU A 164 11.58 -16.67 -27.55
CA LEU A 164 11.51 -17.65 -28.64
C LEU A 164 11.08 -17.00 -29.96
N TYR A 165 10.04 -16.17 -29.93
CA TYR A 165 9.57 -15.48 -31.13
C TYR A 165 10.57 -14.42 -31.59
N LEU A 166 11.20 -13.71 -30.65
CA LEU A 166 12.20 -12.68 -30.94
C LEU A 166 13.40 -13.24 -31.72
N GLU A 167 13.83 -14.48 -31.45
CA GLU A 167 14.91 -15.13 -32.19
C GLU A 167 14.56 -15.33 -33.67
N SER A 168 13.32 -15.72 -33.95
CA SER A 168 12.85 -15.96 -35.32
C SER A 168 12.71 -14.67 -36.16
N LEU A 169 12.67 -13.49 -35.52
CA LEU A 169 12.42 -12.24 -36.23
C LEU A 169 13.59 -11.86 -37.14
N THR A 170 13.27 -11.76 -38.43
CA THR A 170 14.17 -11.30 -39.49
C THR A 170 13.40 -10.37 -40.45
N PRO A 171 14.09 -9.43 -41.12
CA PRO A 171 13.44 -8.54 -42.09
C PRO A 171 12.71 -9.27 -43.23
N ALA A 172 13.17 -10.47 -43.60
CA ALA A 172 12.57 -11.29 -44.65
C ALA A 172 11.17 -11.83 -44.31
N LEU A 173 10.76 -11.81 -43.05
CA LEU A 173 9.41 -12.23 -42.64
C LEU A 173 8.34 -11.18 -42.96
N MET A 174 8.74 -9.93 -43.22
CA MET A 174 7.78 -8.85 -43.45
C MET A 174 7.36 -8.79 -44.92
N PRO A 175 6.05 -8.73 -45.22
CA PRO A 175 5.55 -8.77 -46.58
C PRO A 175 5.85 -7.49 -47.38
N GLU A 176 5.81 -6.34 -46.70
CA GLU A 176 6.01 -5.02 -47.29
C GLU A 176 7.33 -4.44 -46.77
N THR A 177 8.22 -4.07 -47.69
CA THR A 177 9.40 -3.28 -47.32
C THR A 177 8.94 -1.84 -47.12
N GLY A 178 9.18 -1.28 -45.93
CA GLY A 178 8.87 0.14 -45.69
C GLY A 178 9.63 1.03 -46.67
N ALA A 179 8.95 2.06 -47.19
CA ALA A 179 9.53 3.02 -48.14
C ALA A 179 10.59 3.90 -47.49
#